data_AF-S4RIZ3-F1
#
_entry.id   AF-S4RIZ3-F1
#
_cell.length_a   1.000
_cell.length_b   1.000
_cell.length_c   1.000
_cell.angle_alpha   90.00
_cell.angle_beta   90.00
_cell.angle_gamma   90.00
#
_symmetry.space_group_name_H-M   'P 1'
#
loop_
_entity.id
_entity.type
_entity.pdbx_description
1 polymer ?
#
loop_
_entity_poly.entity_id
_entity_poly.type
_entity_poly.pdbx_seq_one_letter_code
_entity_poly.pdbx_strand_id
1 'polypeptide(L)'
;SSTTTTTTPDANHSGTNHTRARRGSETERELLRQFKVEEGEAVTRRRAFCAQYLSMLLLLSTALFFLCLAFVYVNIRTASERQGNATLIPRPYSTPLGLTARLKDKYFLLSMLNKLYDHLATIAGDLDCGDHVHIKSRRISFVDAYAFITSTSPLVNESMFNASLQTIIGSEADLGIRLLGEDTEQEVANLVDVRYLESTHPQRSFICRLRRAFLTVLHKMFIVFAGVGIVLGVLAYMKYRWRKEEEETRNMYDLVERIIDMLRSHSENCVENKSLQPVLPLPHVRDTLIPLQERRRMGRVWRRAVAFIAANESRVRTERQRMAGEDCEVWRWTQAAATAPPPGKLPAKIWQGKAFHLDRRNSPLHSLTPCLKIRNMFDPDMEIGEKWHLSIHDAIMEKCHDNGGIVHIEVDKTSHEGCVYVKCLSPEHAGKAFKSLHGSWFDGKLVTVKYLWLERYHQRFPHAVTSNIPMQPSNRAANA
;
A
#
# COMPACT_ATOMS: atom_id res chain seq x y z
N SER A 1 11.84 -2.17 -102.50
CA SER A 1 12.91 -1.16 -102.64
C SER A 1 12.72 -0.11 -101.57
N SER A 2 13.77 0.16 -100.76
CA SER A 2 14.15 1.44 -100.10
C SER A 2 13.05 2.22 -99.32
N THR A 3 13.16 2.70 -98.08
CA THR A 3 14.29 3.05 -97.20
C THR A 3 13.71 3.48 -95.83
N THR A 4 14.44 3.20 -94.74
CA THR A 4 14.59 3.95 -93.45
C THR A 4 13.43 4.68 -92.75
N THR A 5 13.29 4.41 -91.45
CA THR A 5 13.01 5.43 -90.39
C THR A 5 13.47 4.94 -89.01
N THR A 6 13.85 5.90 -88.17
CA THR A 6 14.77 5.83 -87.02
C THR A 6 14.03 6.04 -85.68
N THR A 7 14.40 5.27 -84.65
CA THR A 7 14.51 5.58 -83.18
C THR A 7 13.41 6.41 -82.46
N THR A 8 12.74 5.92 -81.39
CA THR A 8 13.20 5.82 -79.97
C THR A 8 12.08 5.19 -79.07
N PRO A 9 12.35 4.78 -77.81
CA PRO A 9 11.62 3.70 -77.12
C PRO A 9 10.62 4.13 -76.04
N ASP A 10 9.54 3.34 -75.87
CA ASP A 10 8.61 3.42 -74.73
C ASP A 10 9.03 2.50 -73.58
N ALA A 11 9.04 3.06 -72.37
CA ALA A 11 9.42 2.41 -71.13
C ALA A 11 8.25 1.60 -70.52
N ASN A 12 8.51 0.32 -70.26
CA ASN A 12 7.68 -0.56 -69.44
C ASN A 12 7.98 -0.33 -67.94
N HIS A 13 7.01 0.13 -67.16
CA HIS A 13 6.95 -0.15 -65.71
C HIS A 13 5.51 -0.12 -65.20
N SER A 14 4.94 -1.30 -64.95
CA SER A 14 3.78 -1.47 -64.07
C SER A 14 3.80 -2.88 -63.49
N GLY A 15 4.24 -3.01 -62.23
CA GLY A 15 4.29 -4.31 -61.58
C GLY A 15 4.90 -4.31 -60.18
N THR A 16 4.45 -3.45 -59.25
CA THR A 16 4.90 -3.53 -57.83
C THR A 16 3.87 -3.11 -56.78
N ASN A 17 2.72 -2.51 -57.15
CA ASN A 17 1.78 -1.98 -56.14
C ASN A 17 0.73 -2.98 -55.61
N HIS A 18 0.42 -4.07 -56.32
CA HIS A 18 -0.63 -5.00 -55.90
C HIS A 18 -0.24 -5.95 -54.76
N THR A 19 1.05 -6.25 -54.58
CA THR A 19 1.53 -7.16 -53.52
C THR A 19 1.55 -6.52 -52.13
N ARG A 20 1.77 -5.20 -52.03
CA ARG A 20 1.81 -4.49 -50.74
C ARG A 20 0.41 -4.27 -50.15
N ALA A 21 -0.59 -3.99 -50.98
CA ALA A 21 -1.97 -3.82 -50.55
C ALA A 21 -2.61 -5.15 -50.08
N ARG A 22 -2.27 -6.27 -50.73
CA ARG A 22 -2.75 -7.61 -50.35
C ARG A 22 -2.17 -8.06 -49.01
N ARG A 23 -0.91 -7.73 -48.72
CA ARG A 23 -0.23 -8.07 -47.45
C ARG A 23 -0.80 -7.32 -46.25
N GLY A 24 -1.21 -6.05 -46.43
CA GLY A 24 -1.89 -5.28 -45.38
C GLY A 24 -3.31 -5.79 -45.07
N SER A 25 -4.04 -6.23 -46.10
CA SER A 25 -5.37 -6.84 -45.97
C SER A 25 -5.33 -8.19 -45.27
N GLU A 26 -4.30 -9.01 -45.52
CA GLU A 26 -4.11 -10.29 -44.83
C GLU A 26 -3.73 -10.11 -43.35
N THR A 27 -2.85 -9.15 -43.02
CA THR A 27 -2.49 -8.87 -41.62
C THR A 27 -3.65 -8.30 -40.82
N GLU A 28 -4.48 -7.44 -41.39
CA GLU A 28 -5.66 -6.88 -40.73
C GLU A 28 -6.72 -7.97 -40.47
N ARG A 29 -6.88 -8.93 -41.39
CA ARG A 29 -7.78 -10.10 -41.20
C ARG A 29 -7.26 -11.06 -40.13
N GLU A 30 -5.95 -11.24 -40.03
CA GLU A 30 -5.33 -12.08 -39.00
C GLU A 30 -5.48 -11.45 -37.61
N LEU A 31 -5.26 -10.13 -37.50
CA LEU A 31 -5.49 -9.37 -36.27
C LEU A 31 -6.96 -9.39 -35.85
N LEU A 32 -7.89 -9.20 -36.80
CA LEU A 32 -9.33 -9.30 -36.52
C LEU A 32 -9.74 -10.71 -36.09
N ARG A 33 -9.11 -11.75 -36.63
CA ARG A 33 -9.32 -13.14 -36.17
C ARG A 33 -8.77 -13.35 -34.76
N GLN A 34 -7.58 -12.84 -34.44
CA GLN A 34 -7.02 -12.90 -33.09
C GLN A 34 -7.90 -12.16 -32.07
N PHE A 35 -8.36 -10.95 -32.39
CA PHE A 35 -9.30 -10.20 -31.54
C PHE A 35 -10.63 -10.96 -31.34
N LYS A 36 -11.17 -11.61 -32.38
CA LYS A 36 -12.42 -12.39 -32.27
C LYS A 36 -12.25 -13.66 -31.43
N VAL A 37 -11.08 -14.29 -31.51
CA VAL A 37 -10.73 -15.46 -30.68
C VAL A 37 -10.53 -15.03 -29.23
N GLU A 38 -9.83 -13.92 -28.96
CA GLU A 38 -9.68 -13.38 -27.60
C GLU A 38 -11.01 -12.91 -27.00
N GLU A 39 -11.88 -12.27 -27.77
CA GLU A 39 -13.24 -11.91 -27.33
C GLU A 39 -14.08 -13.16 -27.05
N GLY A 40 -14.02 -14.17 -27.92
CA GLY A 40 -14.69 -15.45 -27.73
C GLY A 40 -14.21 -16.16 -26.46
N GLU A 41 -12.91 -16.25 -26.23
CA GLU A 41 -12.33 -16.81 -25.02
C GLU A 41 -12.67 -15.99 -23.77
N ALA A 42 -12.63 -14.65 -23.84
CA ALA A 42 -12.99 -13.78 -22.72
C ALA A 42 -14.48 -13.90 -22.34
N VAL A 43 -15.37 -14.02 -23.32
CA VAL A 43 -16.82 -14.25 -23.11
C VAL A 43 -17.07 -15.64 -22.53
N THR A 44 -16.35 -16.66 -23.02
CA THR A 44 -16.47 -18.04 -22.52
C THR A 44 -15.92 -18.16 -21.09
N ARG A 45 -14.80 -17.48 -20.79
CA ARG A 45 -14.22 -17.35 -19.46
C ARG A 45 -15.16 -16.58 -18.52
N ARG A 46 -15.78 -15.49 -18.97
CA ARG A 46 -16.81 -14.74 -18.21
C ARG A 46 -18.06 -15.60 -17.93
N ARG A 47 -18.54 -16.39 -18.90
CA ARG A 47 -19.67 -17.33 -18.69
C ARG A 47 -19.31 -18.45 -17.73
N ALA A 48 -18.12 -19.04 -17.84
CA ALA A 48 -17.63 -20.06 -16.93
C ALA A 48 -17.50 -19.51 -15.50
N PHE A 49 -16.91 -18.32 -15.33
CA PHE A 49 -16.85 -17.63 -14.03
C PHE A 49 -18.26 -17.36 -13.47
N CYS A 50 -19.18 -16.79 -14.25
CA CYS A 50 -20.56 -16.56 -13.80
C CYS A 50 -21.29 -17.85 -13.39
N ALA A 51 -21.15 -18.94 -14.15
CA ALA A 51 -21.78 -20.22 -13.82
C ALA A 51 -21.21 -20.81 -12.52
N GLN A 52 -19.90 -20.68 -12.30
CA GLN A 52 -19.24 -21.15 -11.08
C GLN A 52 -19.64 -20.32 -9.86
N TYR A 53 -19.78 -19.00 -10.01
CA TYR A 53 -20.30 -18.14 -8.94
C TYR A 53 -21.78 -18.40 -8.64
N LEU A 54 -22.61 -18.66 -9.66
CA LEU A 54 -24.02 -19.01 -9.46
C LEU A 54 -24.18 -20.35 -8.73
N SER A 55 -23.37 -21.36 -9.10
CA SER A 55 -23.34 -22.66 -8.42
C SER A 55 -22.86 -22.53 -6.97
N MET A 56 -21.79 -21.77 -6.72
CA MET A 56 -21.31 -21.46 -5.37
C MET A 56 -22.34 -20.69 -4.53
N LEU A 57 -23.06 -19.75 -5.14
CA LEU A 57 -24.08 -18.95 -4.46
C LEU A 57 -25.31 -19.82 -4.09
N LEU A 58 -25.70 -20.76 -4.96
CA LEU A 58 -26.73 -21.76 -4.67
C LEU A 58 -26.30 -22.73 -3.57
N LEU A 59 -25.04 -23.18 -3.57
CA LEU A 59 -24.51 -24.02 -2.50
C LEU A 59 -24.43 -23.27 -1.17
N LEU A 60 -24.05 -22.00 -1.18
CA LEU A 60 -24.02 -21.15 0.02
C LEU A 60 -25.43 -20.87 0.55
N SER A 61 -26.39 -20.58 -0.34
CA SER A 61 -27.77 -20.32 0.05
C SER A 61 -28.46 -21.57 0.62
N THR A 62 -28.21 -22.75 0.03
CA THR A 62 -28.70 -24.04 0.56
C THR A 62 -28.04 -24.40 1.88
N ALA A 63 -26.72 -24.19 2.03
CA ALA A 63 -26.02 -24.41 3.30
C ALA A 63 -26.55 -23.48 4.42
N LEU A 64 -26.75 -22.20 4.11
CA LEU A 64 -27.37 -21.23 5.04
C LEU A 64 -28.80 -21.61 5.39
N PHE A 65 -29.58 -22.14 4.44
CA PHE A 65 -30.93 -22.63 4.68
C PHE A 65 -30.94 -23.80 5.68
N PHE A 66 -30.06 -24.79 5.51
CA PHE A 66 -29.95 -25.91 6.46
C PHE A 66 -29.39 -25.48 7.82
N LEU A 67 -28.47 -24.51 7.87
CA LEU A 67 -27.99 -23.91 9.13
C LEU A 67 -29.12 -23.18 9.87
N CYS A 68 -29.95 -22.41 9.16
CA CYS A 68 -31.14 -21.78 9.73
C CYS A 68 -32.12 -22.85 10.26
N LEU A 69 -32.38 -23.92 9.51
CA LEU A 69 -33.23 -25.03 9.96
C LEU A 69 -32.66 -25.73 11.19
N ALA A 70 -31.36 -26.01 11.22
CA ALA A 70 -30.68 -26.62 12.36
C ALA A 70 -30.77 -25.72 13.61
N PHE A 71 -30.55 -24.41 13.45
CA PHE A 71 -30.66 -23.45 14.55
C PHE A 71 -32.11 -23.28 15.05
N VAL A 72 -33.09 -23.28 14.14
CA VAL A 72 -34.52 -23.32 14.51
C VAL A 72 -34.84 -24.61 15.28
N TYR A 73 -34.36 -25.76 14.81
CA TYR A 73 -34.58 -27.06 15.45
C TYR A 73 -33.96 -27.12 16.86
N VAL A 74 -32.73 -26.65 17.02
CA VAL A 74 -32.05 -26.58 18.34
C VAL A 74 -32.76 -25.61 19.28
N ASN A 75 -33.25 -24.46 18.80
CA ASN A 75 -33.99 -23.50 19.64
C ASN A 75 -35.39 -23.99 20.03
N ILE A 76 -36.06 -24.74 19.15
CA ILE A 76 -37.34 -25.38 19.48
C ILE A 76 -37.13 -26.46 20.55
N ARG A 77 -36.05 -27.24 20.46
CA ARG A 77 -35.76 -28.34 21.40
C ARG A 77 -35.25 -27.84 22.75
N THR A 78 -34.38 -26.84 22.78
CA THR A 78 -33.89 -26.21 24.03
C THR A 78 -34.98 -25.46 24.79
N ALA A 79 -35.98 -24.91 24.09
CA ALA A 79 -37.20 -24.40 24.73
C ALA A 79 -38.02 -25.53 25.38
N SER A 80 -38.02 -26.74 24.81
CA SER A 80 -38.67 -27.93 25.39
C SER A 80 -37.90 -28.51 26.57
N GLU A 81 -36.56 -28.48 26.58
CA GLU A 81 -35.73 -29.00 27.68
C GLU A 81 -35.73 -28.11 28.92
N ARG A 82 -35.77 -26.78 28.79
CA ARG A 82 -35.91 -25.88 29.94
C ARG A 82 -37.23 -26.09 30.70
N GLN A 83 -38.25 -26.62 30.02
CA GLN A 83 -39.54 -26.93 30.62
C GLN A 83 -39.54 -28.27 31.39
N GLY A 84 -38.50 -29.10 31.22
CA GLY A 84 -38.34 -30.39 31.90
C GLY A 84 -37.63 -30.34 33.26
N ASN A 85 -37.03 -29.20 33.62
CA ASN A 85 -36.29 -29.05 34.89
C ASN A 85 -37.12 -28.41 36.02
N ALA A 86 -38.33 -27.94 35.73
CA ALA A 86 -39.29 -27.56 36.75
C ALA A 86 -40.02 -28.83 37.21
N THR A 87 -40.13 -29.05 38.52
CA THR A 87 -41.04 -30.02 39.12
C THR A 87 -42.49 -29.60 38.84
N LEU A 88 -42.92 -29.78 37.59
CA LEU A 88 -44.30 -29.63 37.16
C LEU A 88 -45.17 -30.49 38.09
N ILE A 89 -46.20 -29.86 38.66
CA ILE A 89 -47.21 -30.53 39.47
C ILE A 89 -47.63 -31.81 38.71
N PRO A 90 -47.45 -33.02 39.29
CA PRO A 90 -47.70 -34.26 38.57
C PRO A 90 -49.14 -34.28 38.05
N ARG A 91 -49.32 -34.43 36.73
CA ARG A 91 -50.65 -34.68 36.16
C ARG A 91 -51.18 -35.96 36.78
N PRO A 92 -52.34 -35.93 37.44
CA PRO A 92 -52.91 -37.14 37.98
C PRO A 92 -53.33 -38.06 36.82
N TYR A 93 -52.56 -39.13 36.59
CA TYR A 93 -52.97 -40.22 35.72
C TYR A 93 -53.97 -41.11 36.48
N SER A 94 -55.09 -41.40 35.82
CA SER A 94 -56.13 -42.40 36.13
C SER A 94 -56.21 -42.88 37.58
N THR A 95 -57.27 -42.45 38.27
CA THR A 95 -57.71 -42.89 39.61
C THR A 95 -57.52 -44.39 39.84
N PRO A 96 -56.62 -44.81 40.76
CA PRO A 96 -56.65 -46.16 41.29
C PRO A 96 -57.85 -46.30 42.23
N LEU A 97 -58.59 -47.39 42.05
CA LEU A 97 -59.79 -47.73 42.81
C LEU A 97 -59.41 -48.00 44.29
N GLY A 98 -59.88 -47.13 45.20
CA GLY A 98 -59.75 -47.29 46.65
C GLY A 98 -58.79 -46.29 47.31
N LEU A 99 -59.19 -45.02 47.46
CA LEU A 99 -58.42 -43.99 48.19
C LEU A 99 -59.12 -43.57 49.48
N THR A 100 -58.35 -43.49 50.57
CA THR A 100 -58.75 -42.87 51.85
C THR A 100 -59.14 -41.39 51.63
N ALA A 101 -60.04 -40.85 52.47
CA ALA A 101 -60.52 -39.47 52.33
C ALA A 101 -59.40 -38.43 52.17
N ARG A 102 -58.31 -38.57 52.93
CA ARG A 102 -57.11 -37.71 52.85
C ARG A 102 -56.45 -37.65 51.47
N LEU A 103 -56.40 -38.77 50.76
CA LEU A 103 -55.75 -38.83 49.44
C LEU A 103 -56.66 -38.24 48.35
N LYS A 104 -57.99 -38.36 48.52
CA LYS A 104 -58.97 -37.73 47.64
C LYS A 104 -58.91 -36.21 47.73
N ASP A 105 -58.74 -35.67 48.93
CA ASP A 105 -58.58 -34.24 49.17
C ASP A 105 -57.27 -33.70 48.59
N LYS A 106 -56.16 -34.44 48.78
CA LYS A 106 -54.85 -34.08 48.20
C LYS A 106 -54.87 -34.09 46.67
N TYR A 107 -55.55 -35.06 46.05
CA TYR A 107 -55.72 -35.13 44.60
C TYR A 107 -56.52 -33.94 44.06
N PHE A 108 -57.61 -33.59 44.72
CA PHE A 108 -58.47 -32.49 44.31
C PHE A 108 -57.73 -31.14 44.40
N LEU A 109 -56.96 -30.94 45.48
CA LEU A 109 -56.11 -29.77 45.67
C LEU A 109 -55.03 -29.66 44.58
N LEU A 110 -54.37 -30.77 44.25
CA LEU A 110 -53.36 -30.82 43.18
C LEU A 110 -53.96 -30.55 41.78
N SER A 111 -55.17 -31.05 41.53
CA SER A 111 -55.90 -30.79 40.29
C SER A 111 -56.31 -29.33 40.15
N MET A 112 -56.72 -28.69 41.26
CA MET A 112 -57.05 -27.27 41.31
C MET A 112 -55.82 -26.39 41.05
N LEU A 113 -54.70 -26.66 41.72
CA LEU A 113 -53.44 -25.95 41.51
C LEU A 113 -52.94 -26.08 40.06
N ASN A 114 -53.08 -27.27 39.45
CA ASN A 114 -52.76 -27.49 38.04
C ASN A 114 -53.59 -26.60 37.10
N LYS A 115 -54.91 -26.52 37.31
CA LYS A 115 -55.79 -25.66 36.50
C LYS A 115 -55.48 -24.18 36.68
N LEU A 116 -55.19 -23.77 37.92
CA LEU A 116 -54.79 -22.40 38.23
C LEU A 116 -53.47 -22.05 37.55
N TYR A 117 -52.48 -22.95 37.64
CA TYR A 117 -51.19 -22.83 36.97
C TYR A 117 -51.34 -22.75 35.45
N ASP A 118 -52.11 -23.63 34.81
CA ASP A 118 -52.32 -23.61 33.36
C ASP A 118 -52.95 -22.28 32.89
N HIS A 119 -53.88 -21.72 33.67
CA HIS A 119 -54.48 -20.42 33.37
C HIS A 119 -53.49 -19.25 33.50
N LEU A 120 -52.76 -19.20 34.62
CA LEU A 120 -51.71 -18.19 34.86
C LEU A 120 -50.59 -18.28 33.82
N ALA A 121 -50.20 -19.50 33.44
CA ALA A 121 -49.17 -19.77 32.46
C ALA A 121 -49.60 -19.34 31.05
N THR A 122 -50.88 -19.54 30.69
CA THR A 122 -51.44 -19.07 29.41
C THR A 122 -51.43 -17.54 29.34
N ILE A 123 -51.88 -16.87 30.40
CA ILE A 123 -51.91 -15.39 30.48
C ILE A 123 -50.50 -14.80 30.40
N ALA A 124 -49.54 -15.37 31.13
CA ALA A 124 -48.15 -14.95 31.05
C ALA A 124 -47.54 -15.23 29.65
N GLY A 125 -47.97 -16.31 28.99
CA GLY A 125 -47.57 -16.67 27.64
C GLY A 125 -48.10 -15.72 26.57
N ASP A 126 -49.38 -15.37 26.61
CA ASP A 126 -50.01 -14.47 25.64
C ASP A 126 -49.45 -13.04 25.73
N LEU A 127 -49.16 -12.57 26.95
CA LEU A 127 -48.48 -11.30 27.17
C LEU A 127 -47.06 -11.30 26.59
N ASP A 128 -46.28 -12.37 26.82
CA ASP A 128 -44.94 -12.54 26.23
C ASP A 128 -44.96 -12.57 24.69
N CYS A 129 -46.11 -12.90 24.10
CA CYS A 129 -46.35 -12.97 22.67
C CYS A 129 -46.83 -11.65 22.06
N GLY A 130 -47.01 -10.60 22.88
CA GLY A 130 -47.37 -9.26 22.47
C GLY A 130 -48.87 -9.03 22.26
N ASP A 131 -49.73 -9.89 22.83
CA ASP A 131 -51.19 -9.69 22.80
C ASP A 131 -51.64 -8.69 23.87
N HIS A 132 -51.24 -7.44 23.70
CA HIS A 132 -51.57 -6.34 24.62
C HIS A 132 -53.03 -5.87 24.52
N VAL A 133 -53.83 -6.44 23.61
CA VAL A 133 -55.21 -6.01 23.36
C VAL A 133 -56.16 -6.57 24.42
N HIS A 134 -55.92 -7.80 24.89
CA HIS A 134 -56.80 -8.50 25.82
C HIS A 134 -56.25 -8.61 27.25
N ILE A 135 -54.93 -8.55 27.43
CA ILE A 135 -54.28 -8.77 28.73
C ILE A 135 -53.36 -7.59 29.06
N LYS A 136 -53.69 -6.87 30.14
CA LYS A 136 -52.97 -5.66 30.57
C LYS A 136 -51.81 -5.93 31.53
N SER A 137 -51.84 -7.04 32.27
CA SER A 137 -50.86 -7.36 33.30
C SER A 137 -50.49 -8.84 33.30
N ARG A 138 -49.22 -9.11 33.60
CA ARG A 138 -48.67 -10.48 33.77
C ARG A 138 -49.22 -11.19 35.01
N ARG A 139 -49.72 -10.39 35.95
CA ARG A 139 -50.28 -10.80 37.25
C ARG A 139 -51.80 -10.70 37.25
N ILE A 140 -52.43 -11.59 37.99
CA ILE A 140 -53.89 -11.65 38.20
C ILE A 140 -54.18 -11.35 39.68
N SER A 141 -55.28 -10.65 39.98
CA SER A 141 -55.67 -10.39 41.36
C SER A 141 -56.17 -11.66 42.05
N PHE A 142 -56.07 -11.73 43.37
CA PHE A 142 -56.63 -12.83 44.15
C PHE A 142 -58.12 -13.08 43.84
N VAL A 143 -58.90 -12.00 43.67
CA VAL A 143 -60.34 -12.05 43.38
C VAL A 143 -60.61 -12.69 42.02
N ASP A 144 -59.87 -12.29 40.99
CA ASP A 144 -60.03 -12.83 39.64
C ASP A 144 -59.57 -14.29 39.55
N ALA A 145 -58.49 -14.64 40.25
CA ALA A 145 -58.00 -16.01 40.33
C ALA A 145 -59.00 -16.94 41.04
N TYR A 146 -59.62 -16.47 42.13
CA TYR A 146 -60.68 -17.20 42.82
C TYR A 146 -61.92 -17.38 41.91
N ALA A 147 -62.37 -16.31 41.26
CA ALA A 147 -63.50 -16.35 40.33
C ALA A 147 -63.28 -17.35 39.17
N PHE A 148 -62.05 -17.43 38.64
CA PHE A 148 -61.68 -18.41 37.61
C PHE A 148 -61.79 -19.86 38.12
N ILE A 149 -61.34 -20.14 39.34
CA ILE A 149 -61.41 -21.49 39.92
C ILE A 149 -62.85 -21.89 40.25
N THR A 150 -63.65 -20.97 40.81
CA THR A 150 -65.07 -21.23 41.11
C THR A 150 -65.88 -21.49 39.84
N SER A 151 -65.57 -20.81 38.73
CA SER A 151 -66.25 -21.07 37.44
C SER A 151 -65.85 -22.41 36.81
N THR A 152 -64.59 -22.83 36.98
CA THR A 152 -64.07 -24.07 36.39
C THR A 152 -64.35 -25.31 37.25
N SER A 153 -64.60 -25.13 38.55
CA SER A 153 -64.84 -26.23 39.50
C SER A 153 -65.79 -25.75 40.61
N PRO A 154 -67.11 -25.90 40.43
CA PRO A 154 -68.12 -25.36 41.35
C PRO A 154 -68.17 -26.05 42.73
N LEU A 155 -67.37 -27.10 42.94
CA LEU A 155 -67.23 -27.83 44.21
C LEU A 155 -66.19 -27.23 45.17
N VAL A 156 -65.56 -26.11 44.79
CA VAL A 156 -64.47 -25.49 45.55
C VAL A 156 -65.01 -24.43 46.52
N ASN A 157 -64.74 -24.62 47.81
CA ASN A 157 -65.01 -23.63 48.85
C ASN A 157 -63.79 -22.70 49.04
N GLU A 158 -64.01 -21.50 49.56
CA GLU A 158 -62.96 -20.51 49.88
C GLU A 158 -61.87 -21.09 50.81
N SER A 159 -62.25 -21.93 51.77
CA SER A 159 -61.31 -22.61 52.67
C SER A 159 -60.38 -23.58 51.94
N MET A 160 -60.85 -24.23 50.88
CA MET A 160 -60.05 -25.16 50.08
C MET A 160 -59.07 -24.42 49.18
N PHE A 161 -59.47 -23.25 48.68
CA PHE A 161 -58.59 -22.37 47.91
C PHE A 161 -57.48 -21.78 48.80
N ASN A 162 -57.83 -21.30 50.00
CA ASN A 162 -56.83 -20.81 50.94
C ASN A 162 -55.86 -21.91 51.41
N ALA A 163 -56.35 -23.13 51.65
CA ALA A 163 -55.50 -24.28 51.99
C ALA A 163 -54.54 -24.67 50.85
N SER A 164 -54.96 -24.51 49.59
CA SER A 164 -54.09 -24.79 48.44
C SER A 164 -52.97 -23.75 48.31
N LEU A 165 -53.26 -22.49 48.58
CA LEU A 165 -52.24 -21.43 48.64
C LEU A 165 -51.29 -21.56 49.83
N GLN A 166 -51.76 -22.02 51.01
CA GLN A 166 -50.86 -22.34 52.14
C GLN A 166 -49.90 -23.46 51.80
N THR A 167 -50.35 -24.43 50.99
CA THR A 167 -49.50 -25.53 50.52
C THR A 167 -48.36 -25.01 49.63
N ILE A 168 -48.59 -23.92 48.89
CA ILE A 168 -47.55 -23.25 48.10
C ILE A 168 -46.56 -22.51 49.01
N ILE A 169 -47.05 -21.73 49.99
CA ILE A 169 -46.19 -21.00 50.94
C ILE A 169 -45.32 -21.94 51.78
N GLY A 170 -45.87 -23.09 52.19
CA GLY A 170 -45.17 -24.08 52.99
C GLY A 170 -44.27 -25.05 52.19
N SER A 171 -44.19 -24.91 50.87
CA SER A 171 -43.41 -25.77 49.99
C SER A 171 -42.11 -25.07 49.59
N GLU A 172 -40.95 -25.68 49.85
CA GLU A 172 -39.64 -25.18 49.39
C GLU A 172 -39.42 -25.34 47.87
N ALA A 173 -40.27 -26.11 47.18
CA ALA A 173 -40.18 -26.33 45.74
C ALA A 173 -40.99 -25.31 44.94
N ASP A 174 -40.41 -24.80 43.84
CA ASP A 174 -41.13 -23.97 42.85
C ASP A 174 -42.24 -24.80 42.20
N LEU A 175 -43.47 -24.55 42.63
CA LEU A 175 -44.70 -25.17 42.12
C LEU A 175 -45.22 -24.49 40.85
N GLY A 176 -44.50 -23.50 40.30
CA GLY A 176 -44.88 -22.83 39.07
C GLY A 176 -45.73 -21.56 39.27
N ILE A 177 -46.15 -21.27 40.51
CA ILE A 177 -47.02 -20.14 40.89
C ILE A 177 -46.31 -19.29 41.94
N ARG A 178 -46.10 -18.01 41.64
CA ARG A 178 -45.60 -16.99 42.58
C ARG A 178 -46.75 -16.23 43.20
N LEU A 179 -46.73 -16.13 44.53
CA LEU A 179 -47.66 -15.34 45.33
C LEU A 179 -46.99 -14.00 45.66
N LEU A 180 -47.65 -12.91 45.29
CA LEU A 180 -47.11 -11.56 45.37
C LEU A 180 -47.97 -10.69 46.31
N GLY A 181 -47.28 -9.93 47.16
CA GLY A 181 -47.90 -8.97 48.07
C GLY A 181 -48.18 -7.61 47.44
N GLU A 182 -48.32 -6.60 48.29
CA GLU A 182 -48.37 -5.19 47.85
C GLU A 182 -47.03 -4.73 47.27
N ASP A 183 -45.92 -5.13 47.90
CA ASP A 183 -44.58 -4.94 47.39
C ASP A 183 -44.17 -6.14 46.52
N THR A 184 -43.94 -5.85 45.23
CA THR A 184 -43.81 -6.84 44.15
C THR A 184 -42.54 -7.69 44.13
N GLU A 185 -41.60 -7.47 45.05
CA GLU A 185 -40.30 -8.16 45.05
C GLU A 185 -40.11 -9.18 46.17
N GLN A 186 -40.98 -9.23 47.18
CA GLN A 186 -40.86 -10.16 48.30
C GLN A 186 -41.84 -11.33 48.19
N GLU A 187 -41.33 -12.53 48.45
CA GLU A 187 -42.17 -13.73 48.61
C GLU A 187 -42.96 -13.64 49.91
N VAL A 188 -44.25 -13.93 49.80
CA VAL A 188 -45.19 -13.71 50.89
C VAL A 188 -45.13 -14.86 51.90
N ALA A 189 -44.89 -14.55 53.18
CA ALA A 189 -44.85 -15.52 54.27
C ALA A 189 -46.25 -15.87 54.86
N ASN A 190 -47.24 -14.99 54.69
CA ASN A 190 -48.59 -15.16 55.22
C ASN A 190 -49.66 -14.98 54.14
N LEU A 191 -50.67 -15.87 54.11
CA LEU A 191 -51.78 -15.79 53.13
C LEU A 191 -52.48 -14.42 53.07
N VAL A 192 -52.58 -13.71 54.19
CA VAL A 192 -53.32 -12.45 54.32
C VAL A 192 -52.70 -11.35 53.44
N ASP A 193 -51.40 -11.46 53.16
CA ASP A 193 -50.66 -10.46 52.40
C ASP A 193 -50.68 -10.77 50.89
N VAL A 194 -51.26 -11.89 50.44
CA VAL A 194 -51.32 -12.27 49.02
C VAL A 194 -52.35 -11.44 48.27
N ARG A 195 -51.90 -10.60 47.33
CA ARG A 195 -52.78 -9.77 46.49
C ARG A 195 -52.79 -10.18 45.03
N TYR A 196 -51.67 -10.70 44.54
CA TYR A 196 -51.51 -11.06 43.15
C TYR A 196 -50.91 -12.46 42.99
N LEU A 197 -51.28 -13.13 41.90
CA LEU A 197 -50.73 -14.42 41.50
C LEU A 197 -50.08 -14.27 40.12
N GLU A 198 -48.91 -14.88 39.95
CA GLU A 198 -48.15 -14.91 38.69
C GLU A 198 -47.62 -16.33 38.42
N SER A 199 -47.49 -16.72 37.15
CA SER A 199 -46.80 -17.95 36.78
C SER A 199 -45.29 -17.73 36.60
N THR A 200 -44.46 -18.61 37.14
CA THR A 200 -43.01 -18.61 36.87
C THR A 200 -42.68 -19.05 35.44
N HIS A 201 -43.56 -19.86 34.84
CA HIS A 201 -43.33 -20.53 33.56
C HIS A 201 -44.46 -20.25 32.57
N PRO A 202 -44.29 -19.25 31.68
CA PRO A 202 -45.31 -18.93 30.68
C PRO A 202 -45.44 -20.03 29.61
N GLN A 203 -46.68 -20.45 29.34
CA GLN A 203 -47.02 -21.34 28.24
C GLN A 203 -47.29 -20.52 26.97
N ARG A 204 -46.35 -20.53 26.03
CA ARG A 204 -46.44 -19.75 24.78
C ARG A 204 -47.02 -20.59 23.63
N SER A 205 -47.93 -20.00 22.85
CA SER A 205 -48.48 -20.62 21.65
C SER A 205 -47.40 -21.03 20.64
N PHE A 206 -47.66 -22.06 19.84
CA PHE A 206 -46.71 -22.54 18.83
C PHE A 206 -46.33 -21.43 17.82
N ILE A 207 -47.32 -20.66 17.38
CA ILE A 207 -47.12 -19.56 16.42
C ILE A 207 -46.21 -18.47 17.00
N CYS A 208 -46.41 -18.11 18.26
CA CYS A 208 -45.56 -17.13 18.93
C CYS A 208 -44.11 -17.62 19.09
N ARG A 209 -43.93 -18.89 19.49
CA ARG A 209 -42.60 -19.50 19.57
C ARG A 209 -41.89 -19.49 18.21
N LEU A 210 -42.60 -19.86 17.15
CA LEU A 210 -42.08 -19.87 15.79
C LEU A 210 -41.71 -18.46 15.31
N ARG A 211 -42.59 -17.48 15.50
CA ARG A 211 -42.35 -16.08 15.11
C ARG A 211 -41.13 -15.49 15.83
N ARG A 212 -41.05 -15.66 17.15
CA ARG A 212 -39.94 -15.13 17.95
C ARG A 212 -38.63 -15.85 17.64
N ALA A 213 -38.66 -17.17 17.46
CA ALA A 213 -37.50 -17.93 17.01
C ALA A 213 -37.01 -17.39 15.66
N PHE A 214 -37.90 -17.30 14.66
CA PHE A 214 -37.58 -16.80 13.33
C PHE A 214 -36.96 -15.39 13.35
N LEU A 215 -37.57 -14.44 14.07
CA LEU A 215 -37.04 -13.07 14.21
C LEU A 215 -35.66 -13.05 14.90
N THR A 216 -35.46 -13.91 15.91
CA THR A 216 -34.17 -14.02 16.60
C THR A 216 -33.10 -14.58 15.67
N VAL A 217 -33.41 -15.64 14.90
CA VAL A 217 -32.50 -16.20 13.89
C VAL A 217 -32.16 -15.12 12.87
N LEU A 218 -33.17 -14.44 12.33
CA LEU A 218 -33.01 -13.42 11.29
C LEU A 218 -32.12 -12.26 11.77
N HIS A 219 -32.37 -11.74 12.98
CA HIS A 219 -31.57 -10.65 13.55
C HIS A 219 -30.11 -11.08 13.80
N LYS A 220 -29.89 -12.29 14.35
CA LYS A 220 -28.54 -12.81 14.57
C LYS A 220 -27.80 -13.04 13.25
N MET A 221 -28.49 -13.57 12.23
CA MET A 221 -27.94 -13.72 10.89
C MET A 221 -27.61 -12.37 10.25
N PHE A 222 -28.48 -11.38 10.39
CA PHE A 222 -28.25 -10.02 9.89
C PHE A 222 -26.97 -9.42 10.48
N ILE A 223 -26.75 -9.55 11.79
CA ILE A 223 -25.52 -9.08 12.46
C ILE A 223 -24.27 -9.73 11.85
N VAL A 224 -24.30 -11.05 11.63
CA VAL A 224 -23.17 -11.78 11.03
C VAL A 224 -22.90 -11.29 9.60
N PHE A 225 -23.93 -11.16 8.77
CA PHE A 225 -23.77 -10.66 7.40
C PHE A 225 -23.30 -9.20 7.35
N ALA A 226 -23.77 -8.34 8.24
CA ALA A 226 -23.27 -6.97 8.35
C ALA A 226 -21.77 -6.95 8.69
N GLY A 227 -21.33 -7.80 9.63
CA GLY A 227 -19.91 -7.95 9.96
C GLY A 227 -19.06 -8.39 8.77
N VAL A 228 -19.50 -9.41 8.03
CA VAL A 228 -18.82 -9.87 6.81
C VAL A 228 -18.79 -8.77 5.74
N GLY A 229 -19.90 -8.06 5.54
CA GLY A 229 -19.99 -6.95 4.59
C GLY A 229 -19.02 -5.81 4.91
N ILE A 230 -18.86 -5.46 6.19
CA ILE A 230 -17.88 -4.46 6.65
C ILE A 230 -16.46 -4.93 6.34
N VAL A 231 -16.11 -6.17 6.67
CA VAL A 231 -14.77 -6.73 6.40
C VAL A 231 -14.46 -6.73 4.91
N LEU A 232 -15.38 -7.20 4.07
CA LEU A 232 -15.21 -7.18 2.61
C LEU A 232 -15.10 -5.75 2.06
N GLY A 233 -15.89 -4.81 2.60
CA GLY A 233 -15.81 -3.39 2.26
C GLY A 233 -14.45 -2.78 2.58
N VAL A 234 -13.89 -3.09 3.76
CA VAL A 234 -12.55 -2.66 4.17
C VAL A 234 -11.48 -3.26 3.24
N LEU A 235 -11.53 -4.56 2.96
CA LEU A 235 -10.58 -5.22 2.06
C LEU A 235 -10.64 -4.66 0.64
N ALA A 236 -11.84 -4.42 0.11
CA ALA A 236 -12.03 -3.80 -1.19
C ALA A 236 -11.49 -2.37 -1.22
N TYR A 237 -11.71 -1.60 -0.14
CA TYR A 237 -11.16 -0.26 0.01
C TYR A 237 -9.62 -0.27 0.09
N MET A 238 -9.02 -1.17 0.86
CA MET A 238 -7.57 -1.33 0.92
C MET A 238 -6.99 -1.70 -0.44
N LYS A 239 -7.61 -2.64 -1.16
CA LYS A 239 -7.20 -3.01 -2.53
C LYS A 239 -7.35 -1.85 -3.53
N TYR A 240 -8.40 -1.04 -3.39
CA TYR A 240 -8.58 0.16 -4.19
C TYR A 240 -7.50 1.20 -3.89
N ARG A 241 -7.22 1.45 -2.60
CA ARG A 241 -6.19 2.39 -2.16
C ARG A 241 -4.80 1.99 -2.64
N TRP A 242 -4.45 0.72 -2.51
CA TRP A 242 -3.18 0.17 -2.97
C TRP A 242 -2.99 0.36 -4.49
N ARG A 243 -3.99 -0.06 -5.29
CA ARG A 243 -3.94 0.12 -6.76
C ARG A 243 -3.82 1.58 -7.17
N LYS A 244 -4.55 2.46 -6.50
CA LYS A 244 -4.48 3.91 -6.76
C LYS A 244 -3.10 4.49 -6.45
N GLU A 245 -2.47 4.05 -5.37
CA GLU A 245 -1.12 4.49 -5.01
C GLU A 245 -0.05 3.96 -5.98
N GLU A 246 -0.21 2.73 -6.46
CA GLU A 246 0.64 2.14 -7.50
C GLU A 246 0.51 2.90 -8.84
N GLU A 247 -0.71 3.25 -9.25
CA GLU A 247 -0.94 4.11 -10.42
C GLU A 247 -0.32 5.51 -10.25
N GLU A 248 -0.50 6.14 -9.07
CA GLU A 248 0.10 7.46 -8.79
C GLU A 248 1.63 7.42 -8.78
N THR A 249 2.26 6.35 -8.28
CA THR A 249 3.72 6.18 -8.28
C THR A 249 4.26 5.87 -9.66
N ARG A 250 3.59 5.02 -10.44
CA ARG A 250 3.96 4.76 -11.85
C ARG A 250 3.86 6.02 -12.70
N ASN A 251 2.78 6.78 -12.56
CA ASN A 251 2.60 8.07 -13.24
C ASN A 251 3.64 9.10 -12.78
N MET A 252 4.10 9.04 -11.52
CA MET A 252 5.20 9.88 -11.04
C MET A 252 6.50 9.55 -11.76
N TYR A 253 6.88 8.28 -11.85
CA TYR A 253 8.13 7.88 -12.53
C TYR A 253 8.10 8.20 -14.04
N ASP A 254 6.99 7.90 -14.73
CA ASP A 254 6.80 8.25 -16.14
C ASP A 254 6.88 9.78 -16.36
N LEU A 255 6.27 10.56 -15.47
CA LEU A 255 6.36 12.03 -15.53
C LEU A 255 7.80 12.53 -15.27
N VAL A 256 8.54 11.93 -14.33
CA VAL A 256 9.94 12.27 -14.06
C VAL A 256 10.82 11.97 -15.26
N GLU A 257 10.64 10.82 -15.92
CA GLU A 257 11.36 10.45 -17.13
C GLU A 257 11.13 11.49 -18.24
N ARG A 258 9.87 11.84 -18.51
CA ARG A 258 9.53 12.88 -19.49
C ARG A 258 10.10 14.26 -19.15
N ILE A 259 10.13 14.63 -17.87
CA ILE A 259 10.78 15.87 -17.42
C ILE A 259 12.28 15.82 -17.74
N ILE A 260 12.96 14.73 -17.38
CA ILE A 260 14.40 14.58 -17.60
C ILE A 260 14.73 14.62 -19.09
N ASP A 261 13.95 13.95 -19.93
CA ASP A 261 14.16 13.95 -21.39
C ASP A 261 13.92 15.33 -22.00
N MET A 262 12.89 16.05 -21.56
CA MET A 262 12.65 17.43 -21.99
C MET A 262 13.81 18.35 -21.59
N LEU A 263 14.32 18.25 -20.36
CA LEU A 263 15.44 19.05 -19.88
C LEU A 263 16.73 18.72 -20.66
N ARG A 264 16.99 17.43 -20.91
CA ARG A 264 18.14 16.97 -21.69
C ARG A 264 18.08 17.48 -23.13
N SER A 265 16.98 17.24 -23.84
CA SER A 265 16.80 17.66 -25.23
C SER A 265 16.87 19.18 -25.38
N HIS A 266 16.28 19.94 -24.45
CA HIS A 266 16.42 21.39 -24.46
C HIS A 266 17.86 21.84 -24.22
N SER A 267 18.61 21.16 -23.36
CA SER A 267 20.03 21.47 -23.14
C SER A 267 20.89 21.20 -24.38
N GLU A 268 20.63 20.10 -25.09
CA GLU A 268 21.30 19.76 -26.36
C GLU A 268 21.00 20.82 -27.44
N ASN A 269 19.74 21.23 -27.56
CA ASN A 269 19.33 22.29 -28.48
C ASN A 269 19.96 23.65 -28.16
N CYS A 270 20.23 23.95 -26.88
CA CYS A 270 20.94 25.17 -26.49
C CYS A 270 22.43 25.14 -26.87
N VAL A 271 23.03 23.95 -26.98
CA VAL A 271 24.40 23.79 -27.48
C VAL A 271 24.47 24.12 -28.97
N GLU A 272 23.49 23.66 -29.75
CA GLU A 272 23.40 23.96 -31.18
C GLU A 272 22.98 25.41 -31.46
N ASN A 273 22.05 25.95 -30.67
CA ASN A 273 21.49 27.28 -30.85
C ASN A 273 21.88 28.23 -29.71
N LYS A 274 22.91 29.05 -29.94
CA LYS A 274 23.44 30.03 -28.97
C LYS A 274 22.45 31.13 -28.56
N SER A 275 21.30 31.24 -29.22
CA SER A 275 20.23 32.19 -28.89
C SER A 275 19.31 31.71 -27.75
N LEU A 276 19.35 30.42 -27.42
CA LEU A 276 18.52 29.82 -26.38
C LEU A 276 19.24 29.84 -25.03
N GLN A 277 18.51 30.13 -23.95
CA GLN A 277 19.07 30.08 -22.60
C GLN A 277 19.02 28.65 -22.05
N PRO A 278 20.06 28.16 -21.35
CA PRO A 278 20.14 26.78 -20.83
C PRO A 278 19.31 26.57 -19.55
N VAL A 279 18.14 27.20 -19.46
CA VAL A 279 17.30 27.25 -18.26
C VAL A 279 15.83 27.19 -18.67
N LEU A 280 15.04 26.37 -17.97
CA LEU A 280 13.62 26.14 -18.25
C LEU A 280 12.74 26.49 -17.02
N PRO A 281 11.73 27.37 -17.15
CA PRO A 281 10.79 27.65 -16.06
C PRO A 281 9.93 26.44 -15.70
N LEU A 282 9.77 26.17 -14.40
CA LEU A 282 8.89 25.09 -13.89
C LEU A 282 7.45 25.18 -14.45
N PRO A 283 6.81 26.36 -14.51
CA PRO A 283 5.47 26.48 -15.09
C PRO A 283 5.43 26.07 -16.57
N HIS A 284 6.47 26.40 -17.34
CA HIS A 284 6.55 26.04 -18.75
C HIS A 284 6.69 24.52 -18.92
N VAL A 285 7.58 23.88 -18.17
CA VAL A 285 7.76 22.42 -18.22
C VAL A 285 6.45 21.70 -17.83
N ARG A 286 5.78 22.14 -16.77
CA ARG A 286 4.49 21.59 -16.36
C ARG A 286 3.43 21.73 -17.46
N ASP A 287 3.36 22.91 -18.06
CA ASP A 287 2.30 23.27 -19.00
C ASP A 287 2.50 22.58 -20.36
N THR A 288 3.74 22.24 -20.71
CA THR A 288 4.11 21.42 -21.89
C THR A 288 3.84 19.93 -21.66
N LEU A 289 4.16 19.40 -20.47
CA LEU A 289 4.03 17.97 -20.18
C LEU A 289 2.61 17.56 -19.73
N ILE A 290 1.83 18.49 -19.16
CA ILE A 290 0.51 18.22 -18.60
C ILE A 290 -0.55 19.10 -19.27
N PRO A 291 -1.44 18.50 -20.11
CA PRO A 291 -2.55 19.21 -20.72
C PRO A 291 -3.47 19.86 -19.69
N LEU A 292 -4.11 20.99 -20.06
CA LEU A 292 -4.99 21.77 -19.17
C LEU A 292 -6.06 20.93 -18.46
N GLN A 293 -6.64 19.95 -19.16
CA GLN A 293 -7.68 19.06 -18.63
C GLN A 293 -7.17 18.18 -17.47
N GLU A 294 -5.90 17.80 -17.48
CA GLU A 294 -5.33 16.84 -16.55
C GLU A 294 -4.66 17.49 -15.33
N ARG A 295 -4.48 18.81 -15.32
CA ARG A 295 -3.74 19.54 -14.27
C ARG A 295 -4.28 19.31 -12.87
N ARG A 296 -5.61 19.23 -12.69
CA ARG A 296 -6.23 18.95 -11.38
C ARG A 296 -5.92 17.53 -10.90
N ARG A 297 -5.97 16.54 -11.79
CA ARG A 297 -5.70 15.13 -11.47
C ARG A 297 -4.22 14.91 -11.17
N MET A 298 -3.34 15.46 -12.02
CA MET A 298 -1.89 15.25 -11.93
C MET A 298 -1.18 16.19 -10.96
N GLY A 299 -1.86 17.20 -10.38
CA GLY A 299 -1.21 18.16 -9.48
C GLY A 299 -0.55 17.55 -8.23
N ARG A 300 -1.07 16.42 -7.72
CA ARG A 300 -0.41 15.64 -6.65
C ARG A 300 0.85 14.92 -7.17
N VAL A 301 0.74 14.28 -8.32
CA VAL A 301 1.84 13.56 -8.98
C VAL A 301 2.98 14.53 -9.33
N TRP A 302 2.66 15.71 -9.88
CA TRP A 302 3.62 16.77 -10.20
C TRP A 302 4.42 17.22 -8.97
N ARG A 303 3.76 17.55 -7.85
CA ARG A 303 4.46 17.97 -6.63
C ARG A 303 5.40 16.88 -6.10
N ARG A 304 4.95 15.62 -6.15
CA ARG A 304 5.76 14.47 -5.74
C ARG A 304 6.96 14.27 -6.66
N ALA A 305 6.77 14.41 -7.97
CA ALA A 305 7.83 14.33 -8.98
C ALA A 305 8.88 15.44 -8.80
N VAL A 306 8.46 16.69 -8.59
CA VAL A 306 9.38 17.82 -8.32
C VAL A 306 10.21 17.56 -7.06
N ALA A 307 9.58 17.10 -5.98
CA ALA A 307 10.28 16.75 -4.74
C ALA A 307 11.26 15.58 -4.95
N PHE A 308 10.87 14.56 -5.72
CA PHE A 308 11.72 13.43 -6.05
C PHE A 308 12.95 13.87 -6.87
N ILE A 309 12.77 14.71 -7.89
CA ILE A 309 13.87 15.24 -8.69
C ILE A 309 14.83 16.05 -7.80
N ALA A 310 14.32 16.95 -6.96
CA ALA A 310 15.15 17.77 -6.08
C ALA A 310 15.97 16.94 -5.07
N ALA A 311 15.44 15.80 -4.62
CA ALA A 311 16.11 14.93 -3.65
C ALA A 311 17.06 13.89 -4.29
N ASN A 312 16.73 13.40 -5.49
CA ASN A 312 17.38 12.22 -6.06
C ASN A 312 18.13 12.47 -7.37
N GLU A 313 17.86 13.55 -8.12
CA GLU A 313 18.45 13.81 -9.42
C GLU A 313 19.49 14.94 -9.36
N SER A 314 20.77 14.59 -9.30
CA SER A 314 21.87 15.54 -9.21
C SER A 314 22.13 16.33 -10.51
N ARG A 315 21.60 15.85 -11.65
CA ARG A 315 21.75 16.52 -12.96
C ARG A 315 20.80 17.69 -13.16
N VAL A 316 19.84 17.89 -12.26
CA VAL A 316 18.87 18.98 -12.35
C VAL A 316 19.05 19.89 -11.14
N ARG A 317 19.39 21.16 -11.38
CA ARG A 317 19.45 22.18 -10.33
C ARG A 317 18.23 23.07 -10.40
N THR A 318 17.54 23.22 -9.28
CA THR A 318 16.48 24.23 -9.11
C THR A 318 17.11 25.55 -8.67
N GLU A 319 16.79 26.62 -9.38
CA GLU A 319 17.25 27.99 -9.11
C GLU A 319 16.06 28.95 -9.15
N ARG A 320 16.15 30.08 -8.45
CA ARG A 320 15.19 31.19 -8.58
C ARG A 320 15.82 32.25 -9.46
N GLN A 321 15.19 32.56 -10.58
CA GLN A 321 15.70 33.53 -11.54
C GLN A 321 14.60 34.52 -11.90
N ARG A 322 14.97 35.80 -11.96
CA ARG A 322 14.06 36.86 -12.39
C ARG A 322 13.95 36.84 -13.91
N MET A 323 12.81 36.38 -14.41
CA MET A 323 12.50 36.30 -15.85
C MET A 323 11.35 37.27 -16.15
N ALA A 324 11.53 38.16 -17.13
CA ALA A 324 10.51 39.14 -17.53
C ALA A 324 9.94 40.02 -16.39
N GLY A 325 10.73 40.25 -15.32
CA GLY A 325 10.34 41.08 -14.17
C GLY A 325 9.81 40.32 -12.95
N GLU A 326 9.45 39.03 -13.11
CA GLU A 326 8.94 38.15 -12.05
C GLU A 326 9.99 37.12 -11.61
N ASP A 327 10.01 36.79 -10.32
CA ASP A 327 10.89 35.75 -9.78
C ASP A 327 10.28 34.37 -10.03
N CYS A 328 10.90 33.60 -10.93
CA CYS A 328 10.44 32.28 -11.34
C CYS A 328 11.39 31.18 -10.85
N GLU A 329 10.81 30.06 -10.41
CA GLU A 329 11.59 28.85 -10.21
C GLU A 329 11.88 28.19 -11.55
N VAL A 330 13.16 27.90 -11.77
CA VAL A 330 13.70 27.39 -13.02
C VAL A 330 14.53 26.13 -12.78
N TRP A 331 14.53 25.23 -13.76
CA TRP A 331 15.40 24.06 -13.81
C TRP A 331 16.55 24.28 -14.78
N ARG A 332 17.76 23.97 -14.31
CA ARG A 332 18.99 23.94 -15.10
C ARG A 332 19.53 22.51 -15.16
N TRP A 333 19.80 22.04 -16.38
CA TRP A 333 20.54 20.79 -16.59
C TRP A 333 22.03 21.03 -16.29
N THR A 334 22.58 20.32 -15.33
CA THR A 334 23.95 20.53 -14.82
C THR A 334 24.97 19.53 -15.37
N GLN A 335 24.57 18.59 -16.24
CA GLN A 335 25.61 17.89 -16.99
C GLN A 335 26.40 18.93 -17.74
N ALA A 336 27.68 19.02 -17.40
CA ALA A 336 28.68 19.64 -18.22
C ALA A 336 28.65 18.88 -19.55
N ALA A 337 27.77 19.31 -20.47
CA ALA A 337 28.17 19.38 -21.85
C ALA A 337 29.55 20.03 -21.79
N ALA A 338 30.56 19.34 -22.31
CA ALA A 338 31.88 19.89 -22.48
C ALA A 338 31.72 21.27 -23.11
N THR A 339 31.62 22.30 -22.27
CA THR A 339 31.55 23.68 -22.70
C THR A 339 32.93 23.89 -23.24
N ALA A 340 33.05 23.73 -24.56
CA ALA A 340 34.04 24.43 -25.34
C ALA A 340 33.99 25.87 -24.80
N PRO A 341 35.04 26.31 -24.11
CA PRO A 341 35.05 27.64 -23.54
C PRO A 341 35.06 28.66 -24.67
N PRO A 342 34.73 29.93 -24.38
CA PRO A 342 34.87 31.02 -25.35
C PRO A 342 36.23 30.95 -26.04
N PRO A 343 36.32 31.29 -27.34
CA PRO A 343 37.58 31.20 -28.09
C PRO A 343 38.64 32.03 -27.36
N GLY A 344 39.63 31.35 -26.77
CA GLY A 344 40.76 31.99 -26.09
C GLY A 344 41.08 31.54 -24.65
N LYS A 345 40.26 30.73 -23.97
CA LYS A 345 40.63 30.16 -22.65
C LYS A 345 40.33 28.67 -22.60
N LEU A 346 41.32 27.77 -22.57
CA LEU A 346 41.09 26.31 -22.44
C LEU A 346 40.17 25.98 -21.23
N PRO A 347 39.33 24.93 -21.31
CA PRO A 347 38.44 24.59 -20.20
C PRO A 347 39.32 24.24 -19.01
N ALA A 348 39.08 24.91 -17.88
CA ALA A 348 39.88 24.67 -16.68
C ALA A 348 39.66 23.22 -16.25
N LYS A 349 40.70 22.39 -16.35
CA LYS A 349 40.69 21.04 -15.81
C LYS A 349 40.75 21.14 -14.29
N ILE A 350 39.78 20.55 -13.59
CA ILE A 350 39.57 20.76 -12.15
C ILE A 350 39.73 19.44 -11.38
N TRP A 351 40.25 19.55 -10.16
CA TRP A 351 40.33 18.46 -9.18
C TRP A 351 38.99 18.27 -8.46
N GLN A 352 38.47 17.04 -8.41
CA GLN A 352 37.12 16.71 -7.88
C GLN A 352 37.16 15.99 -6.52
N GLY A 353 38.29 16.07 -5.80
CA GLY A 353 38.47 15.41 -4.50
C GLY A 353 39.16 14.04 -4.60
N LYS A 354 39.12 13.26 -3.51
CA LYS A 354 39.77 11.94 -3.41
C LYS A 354 38.76 10.81 -3.39
N ALA A 355 39.09 9.72 -4.07
CA ALA A 355 38.30 8.49 -4.10
C ALA A 355 38.35 7.71 -2.78
N PHE A 356 39.48 7.75 -2.07
CA PHE A 356 39.70 7.03 -0.82
C PHE A 356 40.76 7.69 0.06
N HIS A 357 40.73 7.37 1.36
CA HIS A 357 41.81 7.70 2.28
C HIS A 357 43.04 6.84 2.00
N LEU A 358 44.22 7.45 2.10
CA LEU A 358 45.49 6.78 1.87
C LEU A 358 45.89 5.99 3.12
N ASP A 359 45.77 4.67 3.04
CA ASP A 359 46.08 3.72 4.11
C ASP A 359 47.18 2.76 3.66
N ARG A 360 47.67 1.93 4.58
CA ARG A 360 48.70 0.89 4.29
C ARG A 360 48.29 -0.10 3.20
N ARG A 361 47.00 -0.22 2.89
CA ARG A 361 46.46 -1.14 1.87
C ARG A 361 46.61 -0.63 0.44
N ASN A 362 46.63 0.69 0.26
CA ASN A 362 46.56 1.34 -1.06
C ASN A 362 47.73 2.31 -1.31
N SER A 363 48.66 2.46 -0.35
CA SER A 363 49.85 3.31 -0.50
C SER A 363 51.10 2.67 0.14
N PRO A 364 52.30 2.87 -0.43
CA PRO A 364 53.55 2.45 0.19
C PRO A 364 53.76 3.15 1.54
N LEU A 365 54.29 2.41 2.52
CA LEU A 365 54.52 2.90 3.89
C LEU A 365 55.53 4.08 3.96
N HIS A 366 56.53 4.03 3.08
CA HIS A 366 57.62 5.00 3.01
C HIS A 366 57.82 5.45 1.57
N SER A 367 58.30 6.68 1.41
CA SER A 367 58.67 7.22 0.11
C SER A 367 59.99 6.62 -0.34
N LEU A 368 59.92 5.75 -1.36
CA LEU A 368 61.07 4.94 -1.79
C LEU A 368 62.05 5.74 -2.65
N THR A 369 61.56 6.69 -3.44
CA THR A 369 62.38 7.46 -4.40
C THR A 369 61.87 8.90 -4.55
N PRO A 370 62.71 9.85 -5.01
CA PRO A 370 62.31 11.25 -5.22
C PRO A 370 61.51 11.49 -6.51
N CYS A 371 61.25 10.45 -7.31
CA CYS A 371 60.55 10.58 -8.60
C CYS A 371 59.22 9.82 -8.63
N LEU A 372 58.23 10.40 -9.31
CA LEU A 372 56.88 9.87 -9.42
C LEU A 372 56.47 9.72 -10.89
N LYS A 373 55.76 8.64 -11.20
CA LYS A 373 54.98 8.45 -12.43
C LYS A 373 53.51 8.57 -12.07
N ILE A 374 52.85 9.59 -12.61
CA ILE A 374 51.41 9.84 -12.49
C ILE A 374 50.76 9.33 -13.77
N ARG A 375 49.60 8.67 -13.67
CA ARG A 375 48.86 8.12 -14.80
C ARG A 375 47.44 8.65 -14.80
N ASN A 376 46.82 8.63 -15.99
CA ASN A 376 45.44 9.05 -16.21
C ASN A 376 45.20 10.55 -15.95
N MET A 377 46.21 11.40 -16.19
CA MET A 377 46.09 12.86 -16.05
C MET A 377 45.45 13.54 -17.26
N PHE A 378 45.49 12.92 -18.44
CA PHE A 378 44.95 13.47 -19.69
C PHE A 378 44.62 12.33 -20.66
N ASP A 379 44.00 12.67 -21.79
CA ASP A 379 43.74 11.77 -22.91
C ASP A 379 44.36 12.33 -24.19
N PRO A 380 45.43 11.74 -24.76
CA PRO A 380 46.11 12.36 -25.89
C PRO A 380 45.19 12.57 -27.10
N ASP A 381 44.17 11.73 -27.27
CA ASP A 381 43.21 11.81 -28.39
C ASP A 381 42.19 12.95 -28.22
N MET A 382 42.03 13.47 -27.00
CA MET A 382 41.10 14.57 -26.68
C MET A 382 41.78 15.93 -26.51
N GLU A 383 43.12 15.99 -26.47
CA GLU A 383 43.86 17.23 -26.28
C GLU A 383 44.12 17.96 -27.62
N ILE A 384 43.69 19.21 -27.72
CA ILE A 384 43.84 20.03 -28.94
C ILE A 384 44.80 21.19 -28.68
N GLY A 385 45.78 21.39 -29.58
CA GLY A 385 46.74 22.50 -29.55
C GLY A 385 48.14 22.10 -29.05
N GLU A 386 49.15 22.98 -29.20
CA GLU A 386 50.53 22.64 -28.84
C GLU A 386 50.84 22.82 -27.34
N LYS A 387 50.07 23.68 -26.66
CA LYS A 387 50.34 24.17 -25.30
C LYS A 387 49.47 23.56 -24.20
N TRP A 388 48.63 22.56 -24.50
CA TRP A 388 47.75 21.94 -23.49
C TRP A 388 48.51 21.32 -22.31
N HIS A 389 49.72 20.82 -22.54
CA HIS A 389 50.58 20.22 -21.52
C HIS A 389 50.92 21.20 -20.37
N LEU A 390 50.93 22.52 -20.63
CA LEU A 390 51.13 23.54 -19.61
C LEU A 390 49.97 23.57 -18.60
N SER A 391 48.74 23.29 -19.04
CA SER A 391 47.57 23.21 -18.12
C SER A 391 47.68 22.03 -17.15
N ILE A 392 48.25 20.91 -17.61
CA ILE A 392 48.51 19.74 -16.77
C ILE A 392 49.64 20.03 -15.78
N HIS A 393 50.67 20.75 -16.22
CA HIS A 393 51.75 21.21 -15.37
C HIS A 393 51.22 22.11 -14.24
N ASP A 394 50.45 23.14 -14.57
CA ASP A 394 49.86 24.07 -13.60
C ASP A 394 48.90 23.35 -12.64
N ALA A 395 48.09 22.40 -13.12
CA ALA A 395 47.18 21.62 -12.28
C ALA A 395 47.91 20.77 -11.22
N ILE A 396 49.07 20.20 -11.55
CA ILE A 396 49.91 19.46 -10.61
C ILE A 396 50.53 20.41 -9.59
N MET A 397 51.03 21.56 -10.04
CA MET A 397 51.61 22.58 -9.18
C MET A 397 50.59 23.17 -8.20
N GLU A 398 49.35 23.39 -8.64
CA GLU A 398 48.24 23.85 -7.80
C GLU A 398 47.87 22.80 -6.74
N LYS A 399 47.75 21.53 -7.16
CA LYS A 399 47.40 20.43 -6.24
C LYS A 399 48.47 20.18 -5.18
N CYS A 400 49.72 20.46 -5.52
CA CYS A 400 50.89 20.30 -4.66
C CYS A 400 51.44 21.65 -4.20
N HIS A 401 50.61 22.69 -4.07
CA HIS A 401 51.04 24.03 -3.63
C HIS A 401 51.73 24.02 -2.26
N ASP A 402 51.36 23.07 -1.41
CA ASP A 402 51.94 22.84 -0.09
C ASP A 402 53.32 22.17 -0.16
N ASN A 403 53.72 21.67 -1.32
CA ASN A 403 54.96 20.95 -1.56
C ASN A 403 55.97 21.80 -2.35
N GLY A 404 56.85 22.50 -1.62
CA GLY A 404 57.91 23.32 -2.21
C GLY A 404 59.13 22.54 -2.75
N GLY A 405 59.01 21.23 -2.98
CA GLY A 405 60.14 20.36 -3.36
C GLY A 405 60.12 19.83 -4.78
N ILE A 406 59.16 20.22 -5.63
CA ILE A 406 59.06 19.75 -7.02
C ILE A 406 60.04 20.55 -7.90
N VAL A 407 60.93 19.87 -8.63
CA VAL A 407 62.01 20.51 -9.42
C VAL A 407 61.88 20.30 -10.92
N HIS A 408 61.18 19.25 -11.37
CA HIS A 408 60.97 18.97 -12.79
C HIS A 408 59.65 18.21 -12.98
N ILE A 409 58.85 18.62 -13.97
CA ILE A 409 57.62 17.95 -14.38
C ILE A 409 57.69 17.79 -15.90
N GLU A 410 57.53 16.57 -16.40
CA GLU A 410 57.50 16.27 -17.82
C GLU A 410 56.22 15.53 -18.19
N VAL A 411 55.51 16.02 -19.20
CA VAL A 411 54.25 15.44 -19.69
C VAL A 411 54.54 14.62 -20.94
N ASP A 412 54.32 13.31 -20.86
CA ASP A 412 54.60 12.39 -21.96
C ASP A 412 53.45 12.39 -22.97
N LYS A 413 53.51 13.29 -23.96
CA LYS A 413 52.42 13.54 -24.93
C LYS A 413 52.01 12.30 -25.75
N THR A 414 52.85 11.26 -25.84
CA THR A 414 52.60 10.07 -26.68
C THR A 414 52.00 8.89 -25.91
N SER A 415 52.23 8.79 -24.60
CA SER A 415 51.16 8.97 -23.61
C SER A 415 49.74 8.37 -23.73
N HIS A 416 49.44 7.23 -24.37
CA HIS A 416 48.05 6.70 -24.37
C HIS A 416 47.43 6.49 -22.97
N GLU A 417 48.26 6.32 -21.93
CA GLU A 417 47.80 6.16 -20.54
C GLU A 417 47.74 7.49 -19.77
N GLY A 418 47.98 8.64 -20.43
CA GLY A 418 47.97 9.96 -19.81
C GLY A 418 49.07 10.13 -18.75
N CYS A 419 50.31 9.75 -19.07
CA CYS A 419 51.42 9.70 -18.12
C CYS A 419 52.12 11.07 -17.92
N VAL A 420 52.40 11.42 -16.68
CA VAL A 420 53.21 12.58 -16.29
C VAL A 420 54.30 12.16 -15.30
N TYR A 421 55.50 12.71 -15.44
CA TYR A 421 56.69 12.33 -14.68
C TYR A 421 57.18 13.50 -13.85
N VAL A 422 57.28 13.32 -12.53
CA VAL A 422 57.66 14.39 -11.59
C VAL A 422 58.94 14.00 -10.85
N LYS A 423 59.91 14.91 -10.77
CA LYS A 423 61.12 14.82 -9.94
C LYS A 423 61.01 15.83 -8.79
N CYS A 424 61.30 15.37 -7.57
CA CYS A 424 61.40 16.20 -6.37
C CYS A 424 62.85 16.27 -5.86
N LEU A 425 63.14 17.21 -4.96
CA LEU A 425 64.45 17.34 -4.28
C LEU A 425 64.78 16.15 -3.40
N SER A 426 63.80 15.65 -2.64
CA SER A 426 63.98 14.52 -1.73
C SER A 426 62.82 13.52 -1.82
N PRO A 427 63.02 12.27 -1.38
CA PRO A 427 61.94 11.28 -1.29
C PRO A 427 60.78 11.75 -0.42
N GLU A 428 61.03 12.54 0.62
CA GLU A 428 59.98 13.07 1.51
C GLU A 428 59.03 14.02 0.78
N HIS A 429 59.58 14.92 -0.05
CA HIS A 429 58.78 15.81 -0.90
C HIS A 429 58.01 15.01 -1.95
N ALA A 430 58.60 13.94 -2.51
CA ALA A 430 57.88 13.03 -3.39
C ALA A 430 56.73 12.31 -2.64
N GLY A 431 56.92 11.96 -1.36
CA GLY A 431 55.88 11.43 -0.49
C GLY A 431 54.72 12.38 -0.29
N LYS A 432 55.01 13.67 -0.10
CA LYS A 432 53.99 14.71 0.05
C LYS A 432 53.18 14.87 -1.24
N ALA A 433 53.84 14.96 -2.40
CA ALA A 433 53.17 14.97 -3.70
C ALA A 433 52.34 13.70 -3.95
N PHE A 434 52.90 12.52 -3.65
CA PHE A 434 52.20 11.25 -3.76
C PHE A 434 50.89 11.28 -2.97
N LYS A 435 50.95 11.76 -1.72
CA LYS A 435 49.77 11.88 -0.87
C LYS A 435 48.74 12.84 -1.45
N SER A 436 49.14 13.95 -2.06
CA SER A 436 48.18 14.91 -2.63
C SER A 436 47.54 14.42 -3.93
N LEU A 437 48.27 13.65 -4.74
CA LEU A 437 47.86 13.25 -6.09
C LEU A 437 47.21 11.86 -6.15
N HIS A 438 47.74 10.88 -5.42
CA HIS A 438 47.28 9.49 -5.53
C HIS A 438 45.83 9.33 -5.06
N GLY A 439 45.02 8.66 -5.89
CA GLY A 439 43.62 8.40 -5.59
C GLY A 439 42.73 9.64 -5.72
N SER A 440 43.21 10.71 -6.36
CA SER A 440 42.41 11.91 -6.64
C SER A 440 41.69 11.80 -7.99
N TRP A 441 40.54 12.44 -8.10
CA TRP A 441 39.82 12.62 -9.37
C TRP A 441 40.24 13.92 -10.04
N PHE A 442 40.62 13.84 -11.31
CA PHE A 442 40.97 14.97 -12.16
C PHE A 442 40.26 14.82 -13.50
N ASP A 443 39.46 15.82 -13.87
CA ASP A 443 38.72 15.83 -15.14
C ASP A 443 37.87 14.55 -15.38
N GLY A 444 37.21 14.06 -14.32
CA GLY A 444 36.41 12.83 -14.37
C GLY A 444 37.22 11.53 -14.44
N LYS A 445 38.55 11.58 -14.33
CA LYS A 445 39.46 10.42 -14.37
C LYS A 445 40.15 10.21 -13.02
N LEU A 446 40.27 8.94 -12.62
CA LEU A 446 40.97 8.57 -11.38
C LEU A 446 42.48 8.56 -11.61
N VAL A 447 43.20 9.40 -10.87
CA VAL A 447 44.65 9.55 -10.96
C VAL A 447 45.36 8.54 -10.07
N THR A 448 46.33 7.82 -10.65
CA THR A 448 47.17 6.86 -9.92
C THR A 448 48.63 7.26 -10.00
N VAL A 449 49.39 7.02 -8.93
CA VAL A 449 50.79 7.45 -8.81
C VAL A 449 51.62 6.24 -8.41
N LYS A 450 52.81 6.12 -8.99
CA LYS A 450 53.83 5.12 -8.62
C LYS A 450 55.18 5.78 -8.48
N TYR A 451 56.01 5.28 -7.57
CA TYR A 451 57.41 5.72 -7.46
C TYR A 451 58.23 5.21 -8.64
N LEU A 452 59.18 6.03 -9.08
CA LEU A 452 60.11 5.72 -10.17
C LEU A 452 61.54 5.91 -9.67
N TRP A 453 62.46 5.02 -10.08
CA TRP A 453 63.88 5.15 -9.76
C TRP A 453 64.49 6.38 -10.43
N LEU A 454 65.32 7.11 -9.67
CA LEU A 454 65.95 8.36 -10.13
C LEU A 454 66.79 8.12 -11.39
N GLU A 455 67.57 7.04 -11.43
CA GLU A 455 68.41 6.68 -12.58
C GLU A 455 67.58 6.50 -13.86
N ARG A 456 66.46 5.77 -13.79
CA ARG A 456 65.55 5.60 -14.93
C ARG A 456 64.89 6.92 -15.34
N TYR A 457 64.62 7.81 -14.39
CA TYR A 457 64.11 9.15 -14.69
C TYR A 457 65.13 9.95 -15.48
N HIS A 458 66.40 9.97 -15.06
CA HIS A 458 67.48 10.69 -15.75
C HIS A 458 67.85 10.09 -17.11
N GLN A 459 67.81 8.76 -17.26
CA GLN A 459 67.98 8.10 -18.55
C GLN A 459 66.91 8.52 -19.56
N ARG A 460 65.67 8.72 -19.08
CA ARG A 460 64.55 9.16 -19.94
C ARG A 460 64.54 10.66 -20.18
N PHE A 461 64.94 11.44 -19.17
CA PHE A 461 64.91 12.90 -19.16
C PHE A 461 66.27 13.44 -18.71
N PRO A 462 67.29 13.47 -19.60
CA PRO A 462 68.65 13.88 -19.23
C PRO A 462 68.72 15.34 -18.76
N HIS A 463 67.82 16.20 -19.26
CA HIS A 463 67.71 17.61 -18.83
C HIS A 463 67.35 17.76 -17.36
N ALA A 464 66.66 16.77 -16.77
CA ALA A 464 66.28 16.82 -15.36
C ALA A 464 67.45 16.58 -14.39
N VAL A 465 68.64 16.22 -14.88
CA VAL A 465 69.84 16.05 -14.05
C VAL A 465 70.27 17.39 -13.43
N THR A 466 70.21 18.47 -14.22
CA THR A 466 70.60 19.82 -13.78
C THR A 466 69.47 20.58 -13.07
N SER A 467 68.23 20.08 -13.10
CA SER A 467 67.07 20.69 -12.43
C SER A 467 67.07 20.42 -10.93
N ASN A 468 67.58 21.38 -10.15
CA ASN A 468 67.64 21.33 -8.68
C ASN A 468 66.97 22.56 -8.01
N ILE A 469 66.32 23.42 -8.78
CA ILE A 469 65.63 24.60 -8.27
C ILE A 469 64.12 24.27 -8.18
N PRO A 470 63.47 24.47 -7.02
CA PRO A 470 62.03 24.26 -6.89
C PRO A 470 61.22 25.14 -7.83
N MET A 471 60.25 24.54 -8.51
CA MET A 471 59.33 25.24 -9.39
C MET A 471 58.30 26.03 -8.56
N GLN A 472 57.89 27.19 -9.08
CA GLN A 472 56.84 28.03 -8.49
C GLN A 472 55.57 27.95 -9.35
N PRO A 473 54.37 27.99 -8.76
CA PRO A 473 53.13 28.04 -9.54
C PRO A 473 53.00 29.37 -10.30
N SER A 474 52.57 29.29 -11.56
CA SER A 474 52.51 30.41 -12.52
C SER A 474 51.70 31.64 -12.05
N ASN A 475 50.77 31.47 -11.10
CA ASN A 475 49.91 32.56 -10.58
C ASN A 475 50.62 33.58 -9.67
N ARG A 476 51.89 33.38 -9.30
CA ARG A 476 52.62 34.34 -8.45
C ARG A 476 53.28 35.49 -9.25
N ALA A 477 53.37 35.37 -10.58
CA ALA A 477 53.97 36.39 -11.44
C ALA A 477 52.98 37.48 -11.91
N ALA A 478 51.69 37.35 -11.63
CA ALA A 478 50.66 38.30 -12.06
C ALA A 478 50.33 39.42 -11.04
N ASN A 479 50.92 39.38 -9.83
CA ASN A 479 50.68 40.35 -8.76
C ASN A 479 51.98 41.00 -8.23
N ALA A 480 52.98 41.19 -9.09
CA ALA A 480 54.18 41.97 -8.78
C ALA A 480 54.23 43.23 -9.66
#